data_AF-A0A9D1VD95-F1
#
_entry.id   AF-A0A9D1VD95-F1
#
_cell.length_a   1.000
_cell.length_b   1.000
_cell.length_c   1.000
_cell.angle_alpha   90.00
_cell.angle_beta   90.00
_cell.angle_gamma   90.00
#
_symmetry.space_group_name_H-M   'P 1'
#
loop_
_entity.id
_entity.type
_entity.pdbx_description
1 polymer ?
#
loop_
_entity_poly.entity_id
_entity_poly.type
_entity_poly.pdbx_seq_one_letter_code
_entity_poly.pdbx_strand_id
1 'polypeptide(L)'
;MKLEKRGEVSAEEAAAAEAAQETVQAEQTAGRKKPVLLYLVILFAIALFLILFSFLAQNRVNAMEMQEMQAEVDAARELQVKYEQSQAENASLRAQLEEANALAAEESRVRQALELVWQLERYYVSGDNEACRAVLEQLRSDDLYLALPTESEGEGESDFESPRAAYDRIAAELDGGET
;
A
#
# COMPACT_ATOMS: atom_id res chain seq x y z
N MET A 1 75.49 -64.22 9.41
CA MET A 1 75.45 -63.12 8.42
C MET A 1 74.65 -63.63 7.23
N LYS A 2 73.43 -63.11 7.04
CA LYS A 2 73.01 -62.10 6.04
C LYS A 2 72.38 -62.80 4.80
N LEU A 3 71.03 -62.72 4.65
CA LEU A 3 70.27 -61.87 3.69
C LEU A 3 70.48 -62.34 2.23
N GLU A 4 69.55 -62.47 1.28
CA GLU A 4 68.14 -62.13 1.07
C GLU A 4 67.80 -62.60 -0.37
N LYS A 5 66.58 -63.06 -0.64
CA LYS A 5 65.82 -62.96 -1.93
C LYS A 5 64.49 -63.71 -1.74
N ARG A 6 63.36 -63.10 -1.40
CA ARG A 6 62.46 -62.17 -2.12
C ARG A 6 62.07 -62.67 -3.52
N GLY A 7 60.78 -63.02 -3.63
CA GLY A 7 59.98 -62.86 -4.83
C GLY A 7 59.86 -64.10 -5.70
N GLU A 8 58.73 -64.81 -5.58
CA GLU A 8 57.76 -65.05 -6.66
C GLU A 8 56.69 -66.00 -6.11
N VAL A 9 55.57 -65.41 -5.69
CA VAL A 9 54.28 -66.13 -5.68
C VAL A 9 54.03 -66.46 -7.14
N SER A 10 54.26 -67.71 -7.54
CA SER A 10 53.93 -68.15 -8.90
C SER A 10 52.43 -67.96 -9.08
N ALA A 11 52.06 -67.22 -10.12
CA ALA A 11 50.69 -66.90 -10.49
C ALA A 11 49.79 -68.13 -10.74
N GLU A 12 50.34 -69.33 -10.70
CA GLU A 12 49.65 -70.60 -10.86
C GLU A 12 48.94 -71.06 -9.57
N GLU A 13 49.47 -70.74 -8.39
CA GLU A 13 48.86 -71.11 -7.10
C GLU A 13 47.73 -70.14 -6.69
N ALA A 14 47.80 -68.89 -7.17
CA ALA A 14 46.72 -67.91 -7.02
C ALA A 14 45.53 -68.21 -7.95
N ALA A 15 45.78 -68.61 -9.20
CA ALA A 15 44.72 -68.98 -10.14
C ALA A 15 44.04 -70.31 -9.78
N ALA A 16 44.78 -71.29 -9.22
CA ALA A 16 44.20 -72.53 -8.72
C ALA A 16 43.35 -72.32 -7.45
N ALA A 17 43.73 -71.36 -6.59
CA ALA A 17 42.93 -70.99 -5.42
C ALA A 17 41.66 -70.21 -5.79
N GLU A 18 41.70 -69.41 -6.86
CA GLU A 18 40.54 -68.64 -7.35
C GLU A 18 39.52 -69.56 -8.05
N ALA A 19 39.98 -70.54 -8.84
CA ALA A 19 39.12 -71.57 -9.45
C ALA A 19 38.55 -72.57 -8.43
N ALA A 20 39.30 -72.88 -7.36
CA ALA A 20 38.78 -73.67 -6.24
C ALA A 20 37.76 -72.89 -5.40
N GLN A 21 37.91 -71.57 -5.25
CA GLN A 21 36.90 -70.74 -4.57
C GLN A 21 35.62 -70.55 -5.38
N GLU A 22 35.69 -70.54 -6.72
CA GLU A 22 34.50 -70.42 -7.58
C GLU A 22 33.71 -71.74 -7.64
N THR A 23 34.39 -72.89 -7.61
CA THR A 23 33.75 -74.22 -7.58
C THR A 23 33.11 -74.55 -6.23
N VAL A 24 33.74 -74.17 -5.10
CA VAL A 24 33.15 -74.38 -3.76
C VAL A 24 31.97 -73.43 -3.50
N GLN A 25 31.97 -72.23 -4.11
CA GLN A 25 30.82 -71.31 -4.06
C GLN A 25 29.64 -71.74 -4.94
N ALA A 26 29.88 -72.50 -6.01
CA ALA A 26 28.82 -73.03 -6.86
C ALA A 26 28.07 -74.21 -6.21
N GLU A 27 28.75 -75.05 -5.42
CA GLU A 27 28.14 -76.30 -4.91
C GLU A 27 27.38 -76.18 -3.57
N GLN A 28 27.56 -75.08 -2.82
CA GLN A 28 26.75 -74.82 -1.61
C GLN A 28 25.36 -74.23 -1.92
N THR A 29 24.99 -74.16 -3.20
CA THR A 29 23.81 -73.43 -3.67
C THR A 29 22.55 -74.25 -3.86
N ALA A 30 22.58 -75.55 -3.59
CA ALA A 30 21.52 -76.49 -3.95
C ALA A 30 20.62 -76.97 -2.79
N GLY A 31 20.58 -76.28 -1.63
CA GLY A 31 19.80 -76.79 -0.48
C GLY A 31 19.08 -75.80 0.42
N ARG A 32 19.47 -74.51 0.46
CA ARG A 32 18.91 -73.58 1.47
C ARG A 32 18.93 -72.10 1.06
N LYS A 33 18.62 -71.80 -0.20
CA LYS A 33 18.61 -70.43 -0.76
C LYS A 33 17.27 -69.67 -0.69
N LYS A 34 16.22 -70.28 -0.15
CA LYS A 34 14.92 -69.63 0.05
C LYS A 34 14.86 -68.57 1.18
N PRO A 35 15.70 -68.56 2.24
CA PRO A 35 15.55 -67.55 3.28
C PRO A 35 16.11 -66.18 2.86
N VAL A 36 17.25 -66.14 2.15
CA VAL A 36 17.92 -64.86 1.79
C VAL A 36 17.08 -64.03 0.80
N LEU A 37 16.51 -64.69 -0.21
CA LEU A 37 15.60 -64.05 -1.16
C LEU A 37 14.34 -63.49 -0.47
N LEU A 38 13.83 -64.20 0.54
CA LEU A 38 12.68 -63.74 1.33
C LEU A 38 13.02 -62.47 2.12
N TYR A 39 14.20 -62.40 2.74
CA TYR A 39 14.65 -61.19 3.43
C TYR A 39 14.82 -60.01 2.46
N LEU A 40 15.36 -60.22 1.25
CA LEU A 40 15.46 -59.19 0.20
C LEU A 40 14.09 -58.68 -0.26
N VAL A 41 13.11 -59.56 -0.46
CA VAL A 41 11.74 -59.18 -0.84
C VAL A 41 11.05 -58.40 0.29
N ILE A 42 11.22 -58.82 1.55
CA ILE A 42 10.67 -58.09 2.71
C ILE A 42 11.34 -56.72 2.85
N LEU A 43 12.65 -56.63 2.68
CA LEU A 43 13.38 -55.37 2.76
C LEU A 43 12.96 -54.40 1.63
N PHE A 44 12.76 -54.91 0.42
CA PHE A 44 12.25 -54.14 -0.72
C PHE A 44 10.80 -53.67 -0.49
N ALA A 45 9.95 -54.53 0.09
CA ALA A 45 8.60 -54.17 0.46
C ALA A 45 8.58 -53.06 1.52
N ILE A 46 9.43 -53.14 2.55
CA ILE A 46 9.57 -52.10 3.57
C ILE A 46 10.09 -50.79 2.97
N ALA A 47 11.08 -50.85 2.07
CA ALA A 47 11.59 -49.66 1.39
C ALA A 47 10.51 -48.98 0.53
N LEU A 48 9.73 -49.75 -0.24
CA LEU A 48 8.59 -49.23 -0.99
C LEU A 48 7.51 -48.67 -0.07
N PHE A 49 7.23 -49.33 1.06
CA PHE A 49 6.28 -48.85 2.05
C PHE A 49 6.74 -47.55 2.70
N LEU A 50 8.03 -47.41 3.00
CA LEU A 50 8.63 -46.18 3.53
C LEU A 50 8.60 -45.05 2.51
N ILE A 51 8.88 -45.33 1.24
CA ILE A 51 8.76 -44.35 0.15
C ILE A 51 7.29 -43.93 -0.01
N LEU A 52 6.34 -44.87 0.03
CA LEU A 52 4.90 -44.58 -0.09
C LEU A 52 4.37 -43.82 1.13
N PHE A 53 4.81 -44.18 2.34
CA PHE A 53 4.49 -43.47 3.59
C PHE A 53 5.09 -42.07 3.60
N SER A 54 6.33 -41.92 3.12
CA SER A 54 6.96 -40.61 2.90
C SER A 54 6.18 -39.79 1.90
N PHE A 55 5.68 -40.39 0.82
CA PHE A 55 4.88 -39.70 -0.18
C PHE A 55 3.49 -39.28 0.36
N LEU A 56 2.87 -40.09 1.21
CA LEU A 56 1.63 -39.73 1.91
C LEU A 56 1.83 -38.56 2.88
N ALA A 57 2.97 -38.53 3.58
CA ALA A 57 3.35 -37.38 4.40
C ALA A 57 3.65 -36.15 3.51
N GLN A 58 4.31 -36.34 2.38
CA GLN A 58 4.66 -35.27 1.44
C GLN A 58 3.42 -34.62 0.80
N ASN A 59 2.36 -35.36 0.49
CA ASN A 59 1.11 -34.80 -0.03
C ASN A 59 0.30 -34.05 1.04
N ARG A 60 0.52 -34.31 2.33
CA ARG A 60 -0.11 -33.53 3.41
C ARG A 60 0.73 -32.34 3.83
N VAL A 61 2.05 -32.46 3.81
CA VAL A 61 2.98 -31.37 4.13
C VAL A 61 3.05 -30.36 2.98
N ASN A 62 3.14 -30.80 1.72
CA ASN A 62 3.06 -29.90 0.57
C ASN A 62 1.68 -29.23 0.45
N ALA A 63 0.59 -29.90 0.86
CA ALA A 63 -0.73 -29.27 0.92
C ALA A 63 -0.87 -28.27 2.08
N MET A 64 -0.18 -28.49 3.20
CA MET A 64 -0.14 -27.55 4.33
C MET A 64 0.71 -26.32 4.04
N GLU A 65 1.92 -26.45 3.50
CA GLU A 65 2.76 -25.29 3.13
C GLU A 65 2.13 -24.44 2.02
N MET A 66 1.42 -25.07 1.07
CA MET A 66 0.72 -24.33 0.01
C MET A 66 -0.57 -23.67 0.52
N GLN A 67 -1.24 -24.24 1.53
CA GLN A 67 -2.42 -23.65 2.17
C GLN A 67 -2.05 -22.50 3.10
N GLU A 68 -0.94 -22.61 3.84
CA GLU A 68 -0.44 -21.56 4.72
C GLU A 68 0.10 -20.37 3.90
N MET A 69 0.86 -20.62 2.82
CA MET A 69 1.23 -19.56 1.88
C MET A 69 0.03 -18.93 1.18
N GLN A 70 -1.00 -19.69 0.80
CA GLN A 70 -2.22 -19.12 0.22
C GLN A 70 -2.97 -18.25 1.23
N ALA A 71 -3.07 -18.68 2.49
CA ALA A 71 -3.68 -17.88 3.55
C ALA A 71 -2.89 -16.59 3.83
N GLU A 72 -1.55 -16.64 3.80
CA GLU A 72 -0.70 -15.45 3.93
C GLU A 72 -0.82 -14.50 2.73
N VAL A 73 -0.90 -15.03 1.50
CA VAL A 73 -1.11 -14.23 0.29
C VAL A 73 -2.51 -13.61 0.25
N ASP A 74 -3.54 -14.34 0.68
CA ASP A 74 -4.90 -13.83 0.79
C ASP A 74 -5.01 -12.75 1.88
N ALA A 75 -4.36 -12.94 3.03
CA ALA A 75 -4.28 -11.93 4.09
C ALA A 75 -3.51 -10.68 3.62
N ALA A 76 -2.39 -10.86 2.90
CA ALA A 76 -1.63 -9.76 2.33
C ALA A 76 -2.42 -9.00 1.26
N ARG A 77 -3.20 -9.71 0.44
CA ARG A 77 -4.09 -9.11 -0.57
C ARG A 77 -5.24 -8.35 0.10
N GLU A 78 -5.83 -8.89 1.16
CA GLU A 78 -6.84 -8.20 1.94
C GLU A 78 -6.28 -6.92 2.59
N LEU A 79 -5.07 -6.98 3.15
CA LEU A 79 -4.35 -5.83 3.67
C LEU A 79 -4.06 -4.79 2.57
N GLN A 80 -3.67 -5.22 1.39
CA GLN A 80 -3.42 -4.33 0.25
C GLN A 80 -4.70 -3.63 -0.19
N VAL A 81 -5.82 -4.35 -0.29
CA VAL A 81 -7.14 -3.77 -0.60
C VAL A 81 -7.56 -2.77 0.47
N LYS A 82 -7.38 -3.09 1.76
CA LYS A 82 -7.68 -2.15 2.86
C LYS A 82 -6.79 -0.92 2.83
N TYR A 83 -5.52 -1.08 2.49
CA TYR A 83 -4.59 0.03 2.36
C TYR A 83 -4.97 0.94 1.18
N GLU A 84 -5.31 0.38 0.03
CA GLU A 84 -5.79 1.12 -1.15
C GLU A 84 -7.11 1.86 -0.84
N GLN A 85 -8.06 1.19 -0.17
CA GLN A 85 -9.31 1.82 0.27
C GLN A 85 -9.05 2.98 1.24
N SER A 86 -8.23 2.77 2.27
CA SER A 86 -7.88 3.82 3.22
C SER A 86 -7.13 4.99 2.56
N GLN A 87 -6.27 4.70 1.57
CA GLN A 87 -5.59 5.73 0.80
C GLN A 87 -6.57 6.54 -0.06
N ALA A 88 -7.53 5.88 -0.70
CA ALA A 88 -8.58 6.53 -1.49
C ALA A 88 -9.48 7.42 -0.61
N GLU A 89 -9.87 6.94 0.57
CA GLU A 89 -10.62 7.72 1.56
C GLU A 89 -9.82 8.91 2.08
N ASN A 90 -8.52 8.74 2.36
CA ASN A 90 -7.68 9.86 2.76
C ASN A 90 -7.55 10.90 1.66
N ALA A 91 -7.44 10.48 0.40
CA ALA A 91 -7.39 11.40 -0.74
C ALA A 91 -8.70 12.18 -0.90
N SER A 92 -9.85 11.50 -0.78
CA SER A 92 -11.15 12.16 -0.89
C SER A 92 -11.44 13.10 0.28
N LEU A 93 -11.04 12.73 1.50
CA LEU A 93 -11.13 13.61 2.68
C LEU A 93 -10.23 14.83 2.54
N ARG A 94 -9.02 14.68 2.01
CA ARG A 94 -8.14 15.82 1.74
C ARG A 94 -8.71 16.77 0.70
N ALA A 95 -9.29 16.25 -0.38
CA ALA A 95 -9.95 17.06 -1.39
C ALA A 95 -11.13 17.84 -0.78
N GLN A 96 -11.96 17.19 0.03
CA GLN A 96 -13.07 17.86 0.75
C GLN A 96 -12.56 18.93 1.72
N LEU A 97 -11.45 18.69 2.42
CA LEU A 97 -10.86 19.69 3.31
C LEU A 97 -10.28 20.89 2.54
N GLU A 98 -9.66 20.66 1.39
CA GLU A 98 -9.19 21.75 0.52
C GLU A 98 -10.35 22.58 -0.01
N GLU A 99 -11.41 21.94 -0.50
CA GLU A 99 -12.63 22.61 -0.96
C GLU A 99 -13.30 23.40 0.17
N ALA A 100 -13.47 22.80 1.34
CA ALA A 100 -14.05 23.46 2.51
C ALA A 100 -13.20 24.64 2.99
N ASN A 101 -11.86 24.52 2.96
CA ASN A 101 -10.97 25.63 3.30
C ASN A 101 -11.02 26.75 2.26
N ALA A 102 -11.15 26.42 0.96
CA ALA A 102 -11.31 27.43 -0.08
C ALA A 102 -12.62 28.21 0.10
N LEU A 103 -13.73 27.51 0.32
CA LEU A 103 -15.03 28.10 0.64
C LEU A 103 -14.96 28.96 1.90
N ALA A 104 -14.36 28.46 2.99
CA ALA A 104 -14.22 29.22 4.23
C ALA A 104 -13.34 30.47 4.04
N ALA A 105 -12.30 30.41 3.20
CA ALA A 105 -11.48 31.56 2.87
C ALA A 105 -12.28 32.61 2.09
N GLU A 106 -13.09 32.19 1.12
CA GLU A 106 -14.00 33.07 0.39
C GLU A 106 -15.03 33.71 1.33
N GLU A 107 -15.74 32.92 2.14
CA GLU A 107 -16.69 33.43 3.13
C GLU A 107 -16.04 34.44 4.10
N SER A 108 -14.80 34.18 4.52
CA SER A 108 -14.07 35.10 5.40
C SER A 108 -13.79 36.44 4.73
N ARG A 109 -13.46 36.44 3.43
CA ARG A 109 -13.23 37.66 2.64
C ARG A 109 -14.53 38.43 2.45
N VAL A 110 -15.62 37.74 2.11
CA VAL A 110 -16.96 38.36 1.98
C VAL A 110 -17.37 38.99 3.31
N ARG A 111 -17.21 38.28 4.44
CA ARG A 111 -17.54 38.80 5.77
C ARG A 111 -16.76 40.08 6.08
N GLN A 112 -15.44 40.07 5.87
CA GLN A 112 -14.59 41.24 6.11
C GLN A 112 -15.00 42.41 5.20
N ALA A 113 -15.30 42.13 3.92
CA ALA A 113 -15.74 43.16 2.98
C ALA A 113 -17.07 43.80 3.41
N LEU A 114 -18.04 42.99 3.84
CA LEU A 114 -19.32 43.46 4.36
C LEU A 114 -19.16 44.28 5.64
N GLU A 115 -18.28 43.87 6.56
CA GLU A 115 -17.99 44.62 7.78
C GLU A 115 -17.40 46.01 7.47
N LEU A 116 -16.50 46.10 6.50
CA LEU A 116 -15.92 47.38 6.07
C LEU A 116 -16.95 48.27 5.37
N VAL A 117 -17.81 47.72 4.51
CA VAL A 117 -18.91 48.49 3.88
C VAL A 117 -19.89 49.01 4.95
N TRP A 118 -20.20 48.22 5.97
CA TRP A 118 -21.04 48.71 7.08
C TRP A 118 -20.38 49.86 7.84
N GLN A 119 -19.05 49.79 8.08
CA GLN A 119 -18.31 50.90 8.68
C GLN A 119 -18.32 52.13 7.78
N LEU A 120 -18.15 51.95 6.47
CA LEU A 120 -18.19 53.02 5.48
C LEU A 120 -19.52 53.78 5.52
N GLU A 121 -20.64 53.06 5.46
CA GLU A 121 -21.99 53.64 5.57
C GLU A 121 -22.18 54.40 6.89
N ARG A 122 -21.68 53.86 8.00
CA ARG A 122 -21.75 54.53 9.30
C ARG A 122 -20.96 55.85 9.32
N TYR A 123 -19.76 55.86 8.76
CA TYR A 123 -18.95 57.08 8.68
C TYR A 123 -19.57 58.10 7.72
N TYR A 124 -20.15 57.64 6.61
CA TYR A 124 -20.84 58.47 5.63
C TYR A 124 -22.04 59.18 6.27
N VAL A 125 -22.88 58.47 7.03
CA VAL A 125 -24.00 59.08 7.78
C VAL A 125 -23.51 60.07 8.85
N SER A 126 -22.33 59.84 9.43
CA SER A 126 -21.72 60.78 10.37
C SER A 126 -21.07 62.01 9.71
N GLY A 127 -20.93 62.02 8.38
CA GLY A 127 -20.33 63.09 7.60
C GLY A 127 -18.80 63.15 7.67
N ASP A 128 -18.15 62.09 8.17
CA ASP A 128 -16.68 62.03 8.31
C ASP A 128 -16.04 61.51 7.02
N ASN A 129 -15.71 62.44 6.12
CA ASN A 129 -15.14 62.12 4.82
C ASN A 129 -13.70 61.56 4.91
N GLU A 130 -12.93 61.91 5.95
CA GLU A 130 -11.56 61.41 6.11
C GLU A 130 -11.58 59.93 6.52
N ALA A 131 -12.44 59.57 7.47
CA ALA A 131 -12.67 58.17 7.85
C ALA A 131 -13.24 57.34 6.69
N CYS A 132 -14.16 57.87 5.90
CA CYS A 132 -14.67 57.20 4.70
C CYS A 132 -13.56 56.91 3.68
N ARG A 133 -12.68 57.87 3.39
CA ARG A 133 -11.55 57.68 2.46
C ARG A 133 -10.59 56.58 2.97
N ALA A 134 -10.33 56.54 4.27
CA ALA A 134 -9.47 55.51 4.86
C ALA A 134 -10.05 54.09 4.69
N VAL A 135 -11.36 53.93 4.93
CA VAL A 135 -12.05 52.64 4.76
C VAL A 135 -12.13 52.23 3.28
N LEU A 136 -12.37 53.18 2.36
CA LEU A 136 -12.35 52.94 0.92
C LEU A 136 -10.98 52.45 0.44
N GLU A 137 -9.91 53.07 0.92
CA GLU A 137 -8.55 52.65 0.57
C GLU A 137 -8.23 51.26 1.13
N GLN A 138 -8.69 50.95 2.34
CA GLN A 138 -8.55 49.61 2.92
C GLN A 138 -9.25 48.55 2.05
N LEU A 139 -10.51 48.80 1.67
CA LEU A 139 -11.27 47.93 0.76
C LEU A 139 -10.59 47.73 -0.60
N ARG A 140 -9.94 48.76 -1.13
CA ARG A 140 -9.22 48.72 -2.42
C ARG A 140 -7.88 48.00 -2.31
N SER A 141 -7.13 48.27 -1.24
CA SER A 141 -5.80 47.72 -1.01
C SER A 141 -5.79 46.20 -0.84
N ASP A 142 -6.83 45.66 -0.20
CA ASP A 142 -6.97 44.23 0.02
C ASP A 142 -7.75 43.52 -1.10
N ASP A 143 -8.14 44.23 -2.17
CA ASP A 143 -9.06 43.77 -3.23
C ASP A 143 -10.40 43.22 -2.71
N LEU A 144 -10.75 43.53 -1.45
CA LEU A 144 -11.96 43.06 -0.75
C LEU A 144 -13.23 43.53 -1.44
N TYR A 145 -13.16 44.67 -2.15
CA TYR A 145 -14.27 45.19 -2.93
C TYR A 145 -14.76 44.17 -3.98
N LEU A 146 -13.88 43.36 -4.58
CA LEU A 146 -14.25 42.33 -5.55
C LEU A 146 -15.02 41.15 -4.93
N ALA A 147 -14.86 40.92 -3.62
CA ALA A 147 -15.58 39.88 -2.90
C ALA A 147 -16.98 40.34 -2.45
N LEU A 148 -17.38 41.58 -2.73
CA LEU A 148 -18.71 42.07 -2.37
C LEU A 148 -19.79 41.42 -3.23
N PRO A 149 -20.92 41.00 -2.63
CA PRO A 149 -22.08 40.54 -3.37
C PRO A 149 -22.62 41.64 -4.29
N THR A 150 -22.77 41.32 -5.58
CA THR A 150 -23.35 42.23 -6.58
C THR A 150 -24.87 42.19 -6.58
N GLU A 151 -25.45 41.06 -6.17
CA GLU A 151 -26.90 40.86 -6.05
C GLU A 151 -27.31 41.02 -4.58
N SER A 152 -28.48 41.61 -4.33
CA SER A 152 -29.10 41.50 -3.01
C SER A 152 -29.76 40.12 -2.94
N GLU A 153 -29.46 39.34 -1.89
CA GLU A 153 -30.01 37.98 -1.70
C GLU A 153 -31.52 37.98 -1.34
N GLY A 154 -32.28 38.96 -1.83
CA GLY A 154 -33.73 39.00 -1.75
C GLY A 154 -34.35 38.39 -3.01
N GLU A 155 -34.67 37.09 -2.97
CA GLU A 155 -35.61 36.50 -3.94
C GLU A 155 -36.97 37.21 -3.82
N GLY A 156 -37.20 38.18 -4.70
CA GLY A 156 -38.44 38.94 -4.81
C GLY A 156 -38.24 40.42 -4.52
N GLU A 157 -38.41 41.24 -5.57
CA GLU A 157 -38.70 42.68 -5.54
C GLU A 157 -38.21 43.41 -4.27
N SER A 158 -36.89 43.45 -4.07
CA SER A 158 -36.32 44.16 -2.95
C SER A 158 -35.66 45.42 -3.49
N ASP A 159 -36.28 46.58 -3.22
CA ASP A 159 -35.77 47.94 -3.48
C ASP A 159 -34.46 48.25 -2.70
N PHE A 160 -33.77 47.22 -2.18
CA PHE A 160 -32.58 47.35 -1.37
C PHE A 160 -31.34 47.31 -2.26
N GLU A 161 -30.56 48.38 -2.17
CA GLU A 161 -29.27 48.53 -2.83
C GLU A 161 -28.31 47.41 -2.39
N SER A 162 -27.64 46.77 -3.35
CA SER A 162 -26.65 45.73 -3.02
C SER A 162 -25.46 46.35 -2.29
N PRO A 163 -24.76 45.60 -1.41
CA PRO A 163 -23.59 46.12 -0.70
C PRO A 163 -22.52 46.67 -1.65
N ARG A 164 -22.40 46.09 -2.84
CA ARG A 164 -21.51 46.58 -3.90
C ARG A 164 -21.97 47.93 -4.48
N ALA A 165 -23.27 48.08 -4.78
CA ALA A 165 -23.82 49.32 -5.29
C ALA A 165 -23.70 50.47 -4.28
N ALA A 166 -23.93 50.19 -2.99
CA ALA A 166 -23.75 51.15 -1.91
C ALA A 166 -22.30 51.68 -1.83
N TYR A 167 -21.32 50.78 -1.96
CA TYR A 167 -19.90 51.15 -2.06
C TYR A 167 -19.64 52.05 -3.29
N ASP A 168 -20.11 51.64 -4.47
CA ASP A 168 -19.84 52.37 -5.72
C ASP A 168 -20.48 53.77 -5.71
N ARG A 169 -21.66 53.94 -5.08
CA ARG A 169 -22.30 55.25 -4.88
C ARG A 169 -21.45 56.16 -3.98
N ILE A 170 -21.06 55.67 -2.80
CA ILE A 170 -20.29 56.47 -1.84
C ILE A 170 -18.92 56.84 -2.44
N ALA A 171 -18.27 55.91 -3.14
CA ALA A 171 -17.01 56.19 -3.83
C ALA A 171 -17.18 57.30 -4.89
N ALA A 172 -18.23 57.23 -5.72
CA ALA A 172 -18.49 58.24 -6.75
C ALA A 172 -18.81 59.63 -6.17
N GLU A 173 -19.53 59.71 -5.06
CA GLU A 173 -19.84 60.98 -4.39
C GLU A 173 -18.61 61.61 -3.74
N LEU A 174 -17.72 60.81 -3.14
CA LEU A 174 -16.48 61.30 -2.55
C LEU A 174 -15.47 61.79 -3.59
N ASP A 175 -15.42 61.16 -4.76
CA ASP A 175 -14.60 61.59 -5.90
C ASP A 175 -15.22 62.80 -6.64
N GLY A 176 -16.55 62.90 -6.66
CA GLY A 176 -17.29 64.02 -7.27
C GLY A 176 -17.39 65.28 -6.41
N GLY A 177 -17.17 65.17 -5.09
CA GLY A 177 -17.23 66.30 -4.14
C GLY A 177 -16.03 67.25 -4.17
N GLU A 178 -15.00 66.99 -4.99
CA GLU A 178 -13.78 67.83 -5.11
C GLU A 178 -13.89 68.96 -6.16
N THR A 179 -15.07 69.24 -6.74
CA THR A 179 -15.27 70.37 -7.67
C THR A 179 -16.04 71.54 -7.08
#